data_AF-A0A919GE66-F1
#
_entry.id   AF-A0A919GE66-F1
#
_cell.length_a   1.000
_cell.length_b   1.000
_cell.length_c   1.000
_cell.angle_alpha   90.00
_cell.angle_beta   90.00
_cell.angle_gamma   90.00
#
_symmetry.space_group_name_H-M   'P 1'
#
loop_
_entity.id
_entity.type
_entity.pdbx_description
1 polymer ?
#
loop_
_entity_poly.entity_id
_entity_poly.type
_entity_poly.pdbx_seq_one_letter_code
_entity_poly.pdbx_strand_id
1 'polypeptide(L)'
;MARGSTKRSLMTRPQPNCAPTPSRRCGREPPRTTSTTSADRKASVGQFMPVSPSSSAQWAARKVVALRLRDLRKTVGLTVVELASRCGWRHSKTSRIENAVTAPSAKDIRAWAAACDAVDQAEDLVVQSLNAESMYSEWRHQVRRGMKQLQDSMVQFFHDTELFRIYSSTMVPGLLQAEGYAAALLSNIADFRGIPFNDGATAAAARVERSRIIHEPGHRFVMLIEEAVLYSQLGDEDAMAAQLGHLLTAGALPQVSLGIIPMSTRARRQWPVETFHARVRRQPRVGGVPLCGGQHHPAL
;
A
#
# COMPACT_ATOMS: atom_id res chain seq x y z
N MET A 1 11.73 61.64 -29.66
CA MET A 1 10.91 61.97 -30.85
C MET A 1 10.10 60.72 -31.17
N ALA A 2 8.87 60.60 -30.67
CA ALA A 2 7.58 61.08 -31.24
C ALA A 2 6.83 59.91 -31.93
N ARG A 3 5.78 59.38 -31.27
CA ARG A 3 4.33 59.41 -31.66
C ARG A 3 3.97 58.37 -32.74
N GLY A 4 2.86 57.62 -32.73
CA GLY A 4 1.65 57.55 -31.91
C GLY A 4 0.83 56.32 -32.37
N SER A 5 0.16 55.59 -31.47
CA SER A 5 -1.30 55.62 -31.23
C SER A 5 -2.21 55.54 -32.47
N THR A 6 -3.00 54.47 -32.57
CA THR A 6 -4.45 54.63 -32.80
C THR A 6 -5.25 53.45 -32.23
N LYS A 7 -6.10 53.78 -31.25
CA LYS A 7 -7.21 52.98 -30.74
C LYS A 7 -8.33 52.91 -31.80
N ARG A 8 -9.08 51.80 -31.84
CA ARG A 8 -10.52 51.86 -32.17
C ARG A 8 -11.29 50.92 -31.26
N SER A 9 -12.41 51.45 -30.78
CA SER A 9 -13.24 50.97 -29.70
C SER A 9 -14.65 50.69 -30.23
N LEU A 10 -15.38 49.85 -29.47
CA LEU A 10 -16.84 49.71 -29.38
C LEU A 10 -17.59 49.04 -30.54
N MET A 11 -18.23 47.90 -30.24
CA MET A 11 -19.69 47.88 -30.13
C MET A 11 -20.19 46.67 -29.32
N THR A 12 -21.33 46.87 -28.70
CA THR A 12 -21.84 46.19 -27.51
C THR A 12 -23.23 45.61 -27.81
N ARG A 13 -23.57 44.48 -27.16
CA ARG A 13 -24.92 43.91 -26.85
C ARG A 13 -25.68 43.13 -27.96
N PRO A 14 -26.70 42.30 -27.63
CA PRO A 14 -27.09 41.68 -26.34
C PRO A 14 -27.38 40.14 -26.40
N GLN A 15 -27.53 39.52 -25.23
CA GLN A 15 -28.19 38.21 -25.05
C GLN A 15 -29.73 38.34 -25.03
N PRO A 16 -30.49 37.24 -25.25
CA PRO A 16 -31.84 37.11 -24.73
C PRO A 16 -31.94 36.05 -23.61
N ASN A 17 -32.44 36.50 -22.46
CA ASN A 17 -33.08 35.70 -21.40
C ASN A 17 -34.37 35.04 -21.93
N CYS A 18 -34.69 33.81 -21.48
CA CYS A 18 -36.07 33.32 -21.44
C CYS A 18 -36.30 32.32 -20.28
N ALA A 19 -37.04 32.78 -19.28
CA ALA A 19 -37.98 32.08 -18.39
C ALA A 19 -39.03 33.15 -17.98
N PRO A 20 -40.27 32.87 -17.45
CA PRO A 20 -40.70 31.65 -16.72
C PRO A 20 -42.22 31.21 -16.83
N THR A 21 -42.53 29.99 -16.30
CA THR A 21 -43.79 29.50 -15.61
C THR A 21 -45.19 29.43 -16.32
N PRO A 22 -46.27 28.80 -15.74
CA PRO A 22 -46.45 27.63 -14.82
C PRO A 22 -47.67 26.68 -15.13
N SER A 23 -47.93 25.71 -14.22
CA SER A 23 -49.18 24.94 -13.92
C SER A 23 -49.20 23.48 -14.43
N ARG A 24 -49.65 22.44 -13.69
CA ARG A 24 -50.66 22.29 -12.62
C ARG A 24 -50.33 21.17 -11.61
N ARG A 25 -50.95 21.30 -10.42
CA ARG A 25 -51.03 20.38 -9.27
C ARG A 25 -51.85 19.10 -9.52
N CYS A 26 -51.55 18.05 -8.74
CA CYS A 26 -52.44 17.20 -7.93
C CYS A 26 -51.54 16.08 -7.34
N GLY A 27 -51.34 15.83 -6.04
CA GLY A 27 -52.22 15.93 -4.88
C GLY A 27 -52.73 14.53 -4.53
N ARG A 28 -52.10 13.82 -3.55
CA ARG A 28 -52.69 12.79 -2.66
C ARG A 28 -51.65 12.11 -1.72
N GLU A 29 -51.70 12.50 -0.45
CA GLU A 29 -51.61 11.62 0.74
C GLU A 29 -53.06 11.24 1.14
N PRO A 30 -53.41 10.34 2.10
CA PRO A 30 -52.66 9.58 3.15
C PRO A 30 -53.15 8.07 3.18
N PRO A 31 -53.13 7.22 4.26
CA PRO A 31 -52.84 7.45 5.68
C PRO A 31 -51.97 6.41 6.45
N ARG A 32 -51.63 6.84 7.68
CA ARG A 32 -51.10 6.03 8.79
C ARG A 32 -52.16 5.09 9.33
N THR A 33 -51.79 3.84 9.64
CA THR A 33 -52.48 2.98 10.62
C THR A 33 -51.49 2.11 11.40
N THR A 34 -51.53 2.31 12.71
CA THR A 34 -51.44 1.35 13.84
C THR A 34 -50.54 0.11 13.80
N SER A 35 -49.75 0.02 14.88
CA SER A 35 -49.10 -1.14 15.49
C SER A 35 -49.90 -2.46 15.48
N THR A 36 -49.23 -3.58 15.21
CA THR A 36 -49.50 -4.88 15.87
C THR A 36 -48.20 -5.70 16.01
N THR A 37 -48.06 -6.20 17.23
CA THR A 37 -47.11 -7.09 17.92
C THR A 37 -46.53 -8.31 17.18
N SER A 38 -45.27 -8.64 17.55
CA SER A 38 -44.65 -9.98 17.65
C SER A 38 -44.33 -10.77 16.37
N ALA A 39 -43.03 -10.96 16.11
CA ALA A 39 -42.37 -12.28 16.27
C ALA A 39 -40.86 -12.17 15.98
N ASP A 40 -40.07 -12.52 16.99
CA ASP A 40 -38.64 -12.79 16.91
C ASP A 40 -38.28 -13.68 15.71
N ARG A 41 -37.39 -13.16 14.85
CA ARG A 41 -36.51 -13.97 14.01
C ARG A 41 -35.18 -13.22 13.84
N LYS A 42 -34.27 -13.44 14.80
CA LYS A 42 -32.85 -13.08 14.67
C LYS A 42 -32.28 -13.84 13.48
N ALA A 43 -32.19 -13.18 12.32
CA ALA A 43 -31.26 -13.57 11.29
C ALA A 43 -29.84 -13.27 11.81
N SER A 44 -29.02 -14.32 11.91
CA SER A 44 -27.61 -14.21 12.23
C SER A 44 -26.91 -13.45 11.10
N VAL A 45 -26.74 -12.14 11.28
CA VAL A 45 -25.84 -11.35 10.44
C VAL A 45 -24.43 -11.83 10.75
N GLY A 46 -23.85 -12.58 9.81
CA GLY A 46 -22.43 -12.89 9.79
C GLY A 46 -21.68 -11.57 9.89
N GLN A 47 -20.93 -11.43 10.97
CA GLN A 47 -20.24 -10.21 11.36
C GLN A 47 -19.18 -9.90 10.29
N PHE A 48 -19.52 -9.00 9.36
CA PHE A 48 -18.59 -8.45 8.40
C PHE A 48 -17.61 -7.56 9.16
N MET A 49 -16.41 -8.08 9.42
CA MET A 49 -15.34 -7.26 9.98
C MET A 49 -14.84 -6.30 8.90
N PRO A 50 -14.67 -4.99 9.21
CA PRO A 50 -14.12 -4.05 8.25
C PRO A 50 -12.68 -4.46 7.93
N VAL A 51 -12.45 -4.82 6.67
CA VAL A 51 -11.17 -5.30 6.13
C VAL A 51 -10.24 -4.09 6.00
N SER A 52 -9.32 -3.89 6.93
CA SER A 52 -8.23 -2.91 6.74
C SER A 52 -7.38 -3.33 5.52
N PRO A 53 -6.83 -2.40 4.72
CA PRO A 53 -5.98 -2.68 3.55
C PRO A 53 -4.79 -3.63 3.80
N SER A 54 -4.32 -3.74 5.05
CA SER A 54 -3.29 -4.70 5.45
C SER A 54 -3.83 -6.12 5.70
N SER A 55 -5.10 -6.24 6.11
CA SER A 55 -5.79 -7.52 6.24
C SER A 55 -6.17 -8.10 4.87
N SER A 56 -6.45 -7.25 3.87
CA SER A 56 -6.69 -7.70 2.50
C SER A 56 -5.41 -8.20 1.81
N ALA A 57 -4.24 -7.58 2.07
CA ALA A 57 -2.96 -8.06 1.56
C ALA A 57 -2.51 -9.38 2.20
N GLN A 58 -2.62 -9.51 3.53
CA GLN A 58 -2.38 -10.78 4.23
C GLN A 58 -3.33 -11.87 3.73
N TRP A 59 -4.62 -11.54 3.58
CA TRP A 59 -5.62 -12.43 3.03
C TRP A 59 -5.27 -12.87 1.61
N ALA A 60 -4.83 -11.95 0.75
CA ALA A 60 -4.39 -12.25 -0.61
C ALA A 60 -3.17 -13.17 -0.63
N ALA A 61 -2.14 -12.90 0.18
CA ALA A 61 -0.95 -13.74 0.29
C ALA A 61 -1.29 -15.15 0.82
N ARG A 62 -2.14 -15.24 1.85
CA ARG A 62 -2.63 -16.52 2.38
C ARG A 62 -3.46 -17.28 1.35
N LYS A 63 -4.24 -16.57 0.53
CA LYS A 63 -5.02 -17.15 -0.57
C LYS A 63 -4.14 -17.76 -1.65
N VAL A 64 -2.98 -17.16 -1.96
CA VAL A 64 -2.00 -17.75 -2.90
C VAL A 64 -1.48 -19.09 -2.38
N VAL A 65 -1.10 -19.15 -1.09
CA VAL A 65 -0.64 -20.40 -0.46
C VAL A 65 -1.76 -21.46 -0.43
N ALA A 66 -2.98 -21.05 -0.08
CA ALA A 66 -4.15 -21.92 -0.05
C ALA A 66 -4.48 -22.51 -1.44
N LEU A 67 -4.35 -21.71 -2.51
CA LEU A 67 -4.55 -22.17 -3.88
C LEU A 67 -3.48 -23.18 -4.29
N ARG A 68 -2.20 -22.93 -4.01
CA ARG A 68 -1.13 -23.89 -4.30
C ARG A 68 -1.34 -25.23 -3.59
N LEU A 69 -1.70 -25.22 -2.31
CA LEU A 69 -2.00 -26.45 -1.56
C LEU A 69 -3.20 -27.20 -2.13
N ARG A 70 -4.23 -26.47 -2.57
CA ARG A 70 -5.40 -27.04 -3.25
C ARG A 70 -5.03 -27.67 -4.59
N ASP A 71 -4.15 -27.04 -5.35
CA ASP A 71 -3.68 -27.54 -6.64
C ASP A 71 -2.85 -28.81 -6.47
N LEU A 72 -1.93 -28.85 -5.50
CA LEU A 72 -1.18 -30.07 -5.16
C LEU A 72 -2.12 -31.26 -4.88
N ARG A 73 -3.15 -31.05 -4.06
CA ARG A 73 -4.15 -32.09 -3.76
C ARG A 73 -4.90 -32.55 -5.02
N LYS A 74 -5.29 -31.61 -5.89
CA LYS A 74 -6.04 -31.92 -7.11
C LYS A 74 -5.20 -32.68 -8.12
N THR A 75 -3.91 -32.35 -8.24
CA THR A 75 -2.98 -33.02 -9.16
C THR A 75 -2.86 -34.52 -8.89
N VAL A 76 -2.89 -34.92 -7.60
CA VAL A 76 -2.91 -36.33 -7.19
C VAL A 76 -4.33 -36.92 -7.05
N GLY A 77 -5.37 -36.17 -7.40
CA GLY A 77 -6.76 -36.64 -7.43
C GLY A 77 -7.41 -36.90 -6.05
N LEU A 78 -6.82 -36.41 -4.96
CA LEU A 78 -7.35 -36.67 -3.61
C LEU A 78 -8.55 -35.76 -3.30
N THR A 79 -9.59 -36.29 -2.63
CA THR A 79 -10.63 -35.45 -2.04
C THR A 79 -10.12 -34.79 -0.75
N VAL A 80 -10.86 -33.78 -0.28
CA VAL A 80 -10.59 -33.11 1.00
C VAL A 80 -10.62 -34.10 2.18
N VAL A 81 -11.46 -35.13 2.10
CA VAL A 81 -11.60 -36.15 3.15
C VAL A 81 -10.42 -37.12 3.13
N GLU A 82 -10.03 -37.63 1.97
CA GLU A 82 -8.87 -38.54 1.88
C GLU A 82 -7.58 -37.85 2.31
N LEU A 83 -7.37 -36.59 1.90
CA LEU A 83 -6.20 -35.84 2.32
C LEU A 83 -6.18 -35.65 3.85
N ALA A 84 -7.32 -35.31 4.45
CA ALA A 84 -7.41 -35.13 5.91
C ALA A 84 -7.07 -36.42 6.66
N SER A 85 -7.54 -37.56 6.15
CA SER A 85 -7.21 -38.89 6.68
C SER A 85 -5.72 -39.21 6.57
N ARG A 86 -5.10 -38.94 5.41
CA ARG A 86 -3.65 -39.14 5.20
C ARG A 86 -2.79 -38.25 6.11
N CYS A 87 -3.24 -37.02 6.37
CA CYS A 87 -2.54 -36.07 7.24
C CYS A 87 -2.86 -36.23 8.74
N GLY A 88 -3.80 -37.11 9.11
CA GLY A 88 -4.16 -37.38 10.50
C GLY A 88 -4.94 -36.25 11.21
N TRP A 89 -5.75 -35.48 10.50
CA TRP A 89 -6.57 -34.41 11.10
C TRP A 89 -8.02 -34.36 10.58
N ARG A 90 -8.87 -33.55 11.22
CA ARG A 90 -10.28 -33.38 10.80
C ARG A 90 -10.38 -32.66 9.45
N HIS A 91 -11.29 -33.11 8.57
CA HIS A 91 -11.54 -32.51 7.26
C HIS A 91 -11.86 -31.00 7.31
N SER A 92 -12.45 -30.52 8.42
CA SER A 92 -12.74 -29.10 8.64
C SER A 92 -11.47 -28.24 8.74
N LYS A 93 -10.30 -28.81 9.07
CA LYS A 93 -9.01 -28.13 9.01
C LYS A 93 -8.55 -27.95 7.56
N THR A 94 -8.60 -29.02 6.77
CA THR A 94 -8.28 -29.01 5.32
C THR A 94 -9.11 -27.96 4.58
N SER A 95 -10.43 -27.94 4.80
CA SER A 95 -11.33 -26.97 4.18
C SER A 95 -11.02 -25.51 4.57
N ARG A 96 -10.72 -25.25 5.86
CA ARG A 96 -10.34 -23.90 6.30
C ARG A 96 -9.01 -23.43 5.72
N ILE A 97 -8.05 -24.33 5.52
CA ILE A 97 -6.77 -24.02 4.89
C ILE A 97 -6.98 -23.69 3.40
N GLU A 98 -7.73 -24.50 2.65
CA GLU A 98 -7.99 -24.23 1.22
C GLU A 98 -8.78 -22.96 0.95
N ASN A 99 -9.62 -22.55 1.91
CA ASN A 99 -10.38 -21.30 1.84
C ASN A 99 -9.64 -20.12 2.47
N ALA A 100 -8.35 -20.26 2.82
CA ALA A 100 -7.52 -19.26 3.49
C ALA A 100 -8.05 -18.76 4.86
N VAL A 101 -9.10 -19.36 5.40
CA VAL A 101 -9.70 -19.01 6.70
C VAL A 101 -8.70 -19.22 7.84
N THR A 102 -7.83 -20.23 7.75
CA THR A 102 -6.80 -20.51 8.75
C THR A 102 -5.46 -20.75 8.07
N ALA A 103 -4.40 -20.14 8.59
CA ALA A 103 -3.04 -20.36 8.10
C ALA A 103 -2.56 -21.78 8.47
N PRO A 104 -1.98 -22.53 7.52
CA PRO A 104 -1.38 -23.82 7.82
C PRO A 104 -0.05 -23.63 8.57
N SER A 105 0.24 -24.49 9.54
CA SER A 105 1.58 -24.51 10.17
C SER A 105 2.61 -25.17 9.26
N ALA A 106 3.90 -24.97 9.52
CA ALA A 106 4.96 -25.63 8.75
C ALA A 106 4.84 -27.17 8.80
N LYS A 107 4.41 -27.73 9.94
CA LYS A 107 4.11 -29.16 10.09
C LYS A 107 2.94 -29.57 9.20
N ASP A 108 1.90 -28.75 9.10
CA ASP A 108 0.74 -29.03 8.25
C ASP A 108 1.13 -29.04 6.77
N ILE A 109 1.94 -28.08 6.32
CA ILE A 109 2.40 -27.99 4.93
C ILE A 109 3.26 -29.21 4.56
N ARG A 110 4.19 -29.60 5.43
CA ARG A 110 5.03 -30.80 5.20
C ARG A 110 4.20 -32.08 5.13
N ALA A 111 3.22 -32.25 6.03
CA ALA A 111 2.32 -33.40 6.00
C ALA A 111 1.45 -33.42 4.72
N TRP A 112 0.96 -32.26 4.30
CA TRP A 112 0.18 -32.11 3.07
C TRP A 112 0.99 -32.45 1.82
N ALA A 113 2.20 -31.91 1.73
CA ALA A 113 3.13 -32.17 0.64
C ALA A 113 3.50 -33.66 0.56
N ALA A 114 3.76 -34.31 1.71
CA ALA A 114 4.00 -35.75 1.76
C ALA A 114 2.78 -36.57 1.32
N ALA A 115 1.57 -36.17 1.72
CA ALA A 115 0.34 -36.87 1.32
C ALA A 115 0.01 -36.72 -0.20
N CYS A 116 0.58 -35.71 -0.86
CA CYS A 116 0.43 -35.42 -2.28
C CYS A 116 1.70 -35.73 -3.11
N ASP A 117 2.65 -36.49 -2.56
CA ASP A 117 3.91 -36.85 -3.25
C ASP A 117 4.70 -35.64 -3.80
N ALA A 118 4.62 -34.48 -3.12
CA ALA A 118 5.21 -33.21 -3.53
C ALA A 118 6.18 -32.65 -2.46
N VAL A 119 6.98 -33.54 -1.85
CA VAL A 119 7.87 -33.22 -0.73
C VAL A 119 8.91 -32.15 -1.09
N ASP A 120 9.33 -32.12 -2.35
CA ASP A 120 10.24 -31.12 -2.93
C ASP A 120 9.70 -29.68 -2.87
N GLN A 121 8.38 -29.51 -2.89
CA GLN A 121 7.71 -28.20 -2.83
C GLN A 121 7.38 -27.76 -1.39
N ALA A 122 7.58 -28.63 -0.40
CA ALA A 122 7.18 -28.38 0.98
C ALA A 122 7.88 -27.16 1.58
N GLU A 123 9.20 -27.04 1.41
CA GLU A 123 9.98 -25.94 2.01
C GLU A 123 9.65 -24.58 1.40
N ASP A 124 9.48 -24.51 0.07
CA ASP A 124 9.04 -23.29 -0.61
C ASP A 124 7.67 -22.82 -0.11
N LEU A 125 6.72 -23.76 0.03
CA LEU A 125 5.39 -23.45 0.59
C LEU A 125 5.43 -23.05 2.06
N VAL A 126 6.32 -23.65 2.86
CA VAL A 126 6.55 -23.24 4.25
C VAL A 126 7.05 -21.79 4.30
N VAL A 127 8.06 -21.46 3.50
CA VAL A 127 8.59 -20.08 3.41
C VAL A 127 7.50 -19.11 2.95
N GLN A 128 6.71 -19.45 1.93
CA GLN A 128 5.61 -18.60 1.46
C GLN A 128 4.52 -18.40 2.51
N SER A 129 4.16 -19.45 3.25
CA SER A 129 3.18 -19.37 4.33
C SER A 129 3.71 -18.54 5.50
N LEU A 130 4.98 -18.69 5.86
CA LEU A 130 5.63 -17.87 6.88
C LEU A 130 5.67 -16.42 6.46
N ASN A 131 6.04 -16.13 5.21
CA ASN A 131 6.04 -14.77 4.66
C ASN A 131 4.63 -14.17 4.66
N ALA A 132 3.60 -14.95 4.29
CA ALA A 132 2.21 -14.50 4.34
C ALA A 132 1.76 -14.11 5.77
N GLU A 133 2.31 -14.74 6.81
CA GLU A 133 2.00 -14.41 8.21
C GLU A 133 2.94 -13.35 8.82
N SER A 134 4.21 -13.33 8.42
CA SER A 134 5.28 -12.47 8.94
C SER A 134 5.10 -11.01 8.50
N MET A 135 4.74 -10.77 7.24
CA MET A 135 4.69 -9.43 6.63
C MET A 135 3.77 -8.44 7.37
N TYR A 136 2.77 -8.92 8.12
CA TYR A 136 1.86 -8.09 8.91
C TYR A 136 2.06 -8.21 10.43
N SER A 137 2.48 -9.39 10.91
CA SER A 137 2.77 -9.59 12.34
C SER A 137 3.97 -8.75 12.78
N GLU A 138 5.02 -8.69 11.97
CA GLU A 138 6.22 -7.91 12.24
C GLU A 138 5.93 -6.41 12.23
N TRP A 139 5.17 -5.92 11.24
CA TRP A 139 4.74 -4.52 11.21
C TRP A 139 3.87 -4.16 12.43
N ARG A 140 2.86 -4.97 12.79
CA ARG A 140 2.08 -4.73 14.02
C ARG A 140 2.93 -4.80 15.29
N HIS A 141 3.95 -5.66 15.33
CA HIS A 141 4.84 -5.77 16.49
C HIS A 141 5.77 -4.57 16.60
N GLN A 142 6.27 -4.07 15.47
CA GLN A 142 7.14 -2.89 15.42
C GLN A 142 6.37 -1.60 15.73
N VAL A 143 5.13 -1.47 15.24
CA VAL A 143 4.32 -0.25 15.42
C VAL A 143 3.58 -0.19 16.77
N ARG A 144 3.49 -1.32 17.49
CA ARG A 144 3.00 -1.35 18.88
C ARG A 144 3.80 -0.43 19.82
N ARG A 145 5.05 -0.11 19.47
CA ARG A 145 5.93 0.78 20.24
C ARG A 145 5.95 2.22 19.72
N GLY A 146 5.08 2.57 18.77
CA GLY A 146 5.04 3.88 18.13
C GLY A 146 5.67 3.89 16.72
N MET A 147 5.32 4.90 15.94
CA MET A 147 5.77 5.08 14.56
C MET A 147 7.25 5.49 14.48
N LYS A 148 7.79 6.15 15.51
CA LYS A 148 9.21 6.50 15.61
C LYS A 148 10.10 5.26 15.63
N GLN A 149 9.75 4.26 16.43
CA GLN A 149 10.55 3.03 16.54
C GLN A 149 10.65 2.29 15.20
N LEU A 150 9.58 2.36 14.38
CA LEU A 150 9.58 1.85 13.02
C LEU A 150 10.53 2.64 12.10
N GLN A 151 10.66 3.96 12.27
CA GLN A 151 11.63 4.74 11.52
C GLN A 151 13.07 4.42 11.92
N ASP A 152 13.31 4.27 13.23
CA ASP A 152 14.64 3.97 13.77
C ASP A 152 15.14 2.59 13.34
N SER A 153 14.25 1.58 13.27
CA SER A 153 14.63 0.22 12.83
C SER A 153 15.13 0.16 11.38
N MET A 154 14.78 1.16 10.56
CA MET A 154 15.17 1.23 9.16
C MET A 154 16.55 1.89 8.96
N VAL A 155 17.12 2.58 9.95
CA VAL A 155 18.32 3.41 9.77
C VAL A 155 19.50 2.62 9.20
N GLN A 156 19.88 1.51 9.84
CA GLN A 156 21.01 0.68 9.39
C GLN A 156 20.80 0.14 7.97
N PHE A 157 19.57 -0.25 7.64
CA PHE A 157 19.24 -0.74 6.30
C PHE A 157 19.44 0.32 5.21
N PHE A 158 19.17 1.59 5.51
CA PHE A 158 19.41 2.69 4.57
C PHE A 158 20.91 2.93 4.38
N HIS A 159 21.71 2.91 5.45
CA HIS A 159 23.18 3.03 5.34
C HIS A 159 23.83 1.88 4.57
N ASP A 160 23.27 0.67 4.64
CA ASP A 160 23.76 -0.51 3.89
C ASP A 160 23.40 -0.50 2.39
N THR A 161 22.55 0.41 1.94
CA THR A 161 21.99 0.41 0.58
C THR A 161 22.71 1.42 -0.31
N GLU A 162 23.39 0.96 -1.36
CA GLU A 162 24.12 1.86 -2.28
C GLU A 162 23.19 2.50 -3.32
N LEU A 163 22.12 1.81 -3.71
CA LEU A 163 21.24 2.25 -4.78
C LEU A 163 19.78 2.02 -4.44
N PHE A 164 19.04 3.13 -4.42
CA PHE A 164 17.60 3.18 -4.22
C PHE A 164 16.91 3.41 -5.56
N ARG A 165 15.99 2.52 -5.92
CA ARG A 165 15.06 2.69 -7.04
C ARG A 165 13.64 2.68 -6.51
N ILE A 166 12.94 3.80 -6.65
CA ILE A 166 11.62 3.98 -6.05
C ILE A 166 10.66 4.44 -7.11
N TYR A 167 9.55 3.73 -7.25
CA TYR A 167 8.38 4.21 -7.98
C TYR A 167 7.25 4.46 -6.99
N SER A 168 6.62 5.63 -7.04
CA SER A 168 5.44 5.93 -6.21
C SER A 168 4.30 6.59 -6.98
N SER A 169 3.11 6.02 -6.85
CA SER A 169 1.89 6.50 -7.49
C SER A 169 0.98 7.34 -6.59
N THR A 170 1.21 7.32 -5.27
CA THR A 170 0.23 7.82 -4.28
C THR A 170 0.78 8.88 -3.34
N MET A 171 2.09 8.92 -3.10
CA MET A 171 2.69 9.87 -2.15
C MET A 171 4.14 10.14 -2.50
N VAL A 172 4.69 11.23 -1.99
CA VAL A 172 6.11 11.53 -2.16
C VAL A 172 6.93 10.44 -1.43
N PRO A 173 7.99 9.86 -2.04
CA PRO A 173 8.86 8.90 -1.37
C PRO A 173 9.39 9.43 -0.05
N GLY A 174 9.40 8.62 1.01
CA GLY A 174 9.80 9.04 2.37
C GLY A 174 11.18 9.69 2.48
N LEU A 175 12.10 9.39 1.55
CA LEU A 175 13.42 10.01 1.44
C LEU A 175 13.40 11.47 0.99
N LEU A 176 12.33 11.88 0.32
CA LEU A 176 12.12 13.23 -0.21
C LEU A 176 10.94 13.91 0.49
N GLN A 177 10.55 13.46 1.68
CA GLN A 177 9.47 14.09 2.44
C GLN A 177 10.01 15.21 3.33
N ALA A 178 9.38 16.38 3.27
CA ALA A 178 9.55 17.45 4.24
C ALA A 178 8.84 17.11 5.55
N GLU A 179 9.25 17.73 6.66
CA GLU A 179 8.79 17.37 8.00
C GLU A 179 7.27 17.49 8.16
N GLY A 180 6.66 18.61 7.76
CA GLY A 180 5.21 18.81 7.87
C GLY A 180 4.39 17.78 7.06
N TYR A 181 4.85 17.46 5.85
CA TYR A 181 4.22 16.43 5.01
C TYR A 181 4.36 15.03 5.63
N ALA A 182 5.56 14.69 6.12
CA ALA A 182 5.82 13.41 6.79
C ALA A 182 4.99 13.27 8.07
N ALA A 183 4.86 14.34 8.86
CA ALA A 183 4.08 14.34 10.10
C ALA A 183 2.61 14.10 9.81
N ALA A 184 2.02 14.83 8.87
CA ALA A 184 0.62 14.67 8.52
C ALA A 184 0.32 13.26 7.96
N LEU A 185 1.20 12.73 7.09
CA LEU A 185 1.10 11.36 6.58
C LEU A 185 1.18 10.32 7.72
N LEU A 186 2.16 10.45 8.62
CA LEU A 186 2.38 9.47 9.68
C LEU A 186 1.27 9.49 10.73
N SER A 187 0.74 10.67 11.06
CA SER A 187 -0.44 10.84 11.90
C SER A 187 -1.68 10.18 11.26
N ASN A 188 -1.94 10.46 9.99
CA ASN A 188 -3.06 9.85 9.26
C ASN A 188 -2.97 8.31 9.23
N ILE A 189 -1.76 7.77 9.06
CA ILE A 189 -1.51 6.32 9.14
C ILE A 189 -1.76 5.78 10.56
N ALA A 190 -1.31 6.52 11.58
CA ALA A 190 -1.51 6.16 12.99
C ALA A 190 -3.00 6.04 13.33
N ASP A 191 -3.76 7.07 12.96
CA ASP A 191 -5.20 7.18 13.22
C ASP A 191 -5.97 6.10 12.46
N PHE A 192 -5.73 5.94 11.15
CA PHE A 192 -6.39 4.93 10.33
C PHE A 192 -6.18 3.51 10.84
N ARG A 193 -5.03 3.24 11.46
CA ARG A 193 -4.66 1.91 11.97
C ARG A 193 -4.90 1.73 13.46
N GLY A 194 -5.52 2.71 14.12
CA GLY A 194 -5.88 2.64 15.54
C GLY A 194 -4.66 2.47 16.45
N ILE A 195 -3.54 3.11 16.10
CA ILE A 195 -2.31 3.02 16.89
C ILE A 195 -2.50 3.86 18.16
N PRO A 196 -2.34 3.30 19.36
CA PRO A 196 -2.74 3.98 20.61
C PRO A 196 -1.94 5.25 20.91
N PHE A 197 -0.75 5.38 20.32
CA PHE A 197 0.17 6.48 20.53
C PHE A 197 0.40 7.18 19.20
N ASN A 198 -0.11 8.42 19.06
CA ASN A 198 0.14 9.23 17.88
C ASN A 198 1.43 10.04 18.09
N ASP A 199 2.56 9.46 17.68
CA ASP A 199 3.88 10.08 17.65
C ASP A 199 4.26 10.60 16.27
N GLY A 200 3.28 10.98 15.44
CA GLY A 200 3.48 11.38 14.04
C GLY A 200 4.59 12.44 13.86
N ALA A 201 4.63 13.46 14.71
CA ALA A 201 5.67 14.50 14.67
C ALA A 201 7.07 13.94 15.00
N THR A 202 7.20 13.16 16.08
CA THR A 202 8.50 12.57 16.46
C THR A 202 8.97 11.53 15.44
N ALA A 203 8.04 10.77 14.86
CA ALA A 203 8.31 9.84 13.79
C ALA A 203 8.69 10.55 12.49
N ALA A 204 8.10 11.72 12.19
CA ALA A 204 8.50 12.55 11.07
C ALA A 204 9.92 13.09 11.25
N ALA A 205 10.27 13.59 12.44
CA ALA A 205 11.63 14.01 12.74
C ALA A 205 12.64 12.87 12.54
N ALA A 206 12.35 11.66 13.03
CA ALA A 206 13.19 10.49 12.81
C ALA A 206 13.30 10.11 11.32
N ARG A 207 12.21 10.24 10.56
CA ARG A 207 12.21 10.03 9.11
C ARG A 207 13.08 11.04 8.38
N VAL A 208 12.92 12.34 8.69
CA VAL A 208 13.69 13.43 8.09
C VAL A 208 15.17 13.26 8.42
N GLU A 209 15.51 12.88 9.65
CA GLU A 209 16.89 12.57 10.04
C GLU A 209 17.47 11.45 9.19
N ARG A 210 16.77 10.31 9.10
CA ARG A 210 17.20 9.19 8.25
C ARG A 210 17.31 9.58 6.76
N SER A 211 16.48 10.51 6.29
CA SER A 211 16.51 11.03 4.92
C SER A 211 17.72 11.90 4.63
N ARG A 212 18.49 12.37 5.63
CA ARG A 212 19.73 13.11 5.40
C ARG A 212 20.76 12.35 4.58
N ILE A 213 20.67 11.02 4.55
CA ILE A 213 21.48 10.13 3.70
C ILE A 213 21.47 10.51 2.21
N ILE A 214 20.45 11.25 1.74
CA ILE A 214 20.44 11.77 0.36
C ILE A 214 21.56 12.77 0.09
N HIS A 215 22.19 13.33 1.12
CA HIS A 215 23.34 14.25 1.03
C HIS A 215 24.67 13.52 1.21
N GLU A 216 24.65 12.26 1.64
CA GLU A 216 25.86 11.48 1.88
C GLU A 216 26.43 10.90 0.58
N PRO A 217 27.77 10.83 0.43
CA PRO A 217 28.39 10.17 -0.70
C PRO A 217 28.22 8.64 -0.63
N GLY A 218 28.30 7.96 -1.77
CA GLY A 218 28.23 6.49 -1.84
C GLY A 218 26.82 5.92 -2.01
N HIS A 219 25.79 6.78 -1.99
CA HIS A 219 24.41 6.42 -2.25
C HIS A 219 23.93 7.03 -3.57
N ARG A 220 23.05 6.34 -4.28
CA ARG A 220 22.36 6.83 -5.48
C ARG A 220 20.86 6.64 -5.34
N PHE A 221 20.09 7.63 -5.75
CA PHE A 221 18.64 7.64 -5.61
C PHE A 221 18.00 7.89 -6.96
N VAL A 222 17.24 6.91 -7.44
CA VAL A 222 16.45 7.02 -8.67
C VAL A 222 14.99 6.88 -8.29
N MET A 223 14.26 7.99 -8.38
CA MET A 223 12.87 8.05 -7.95
C MET A 223 11.98 8.49 -9.11
N LEU A 224 10.86 7.82 -9.26
CA LEU A 224 9.85 8.12 -10.27
C LEU A 224 8.51 8.26 -9.57
N ILE A 225 7.88 9.42 -9.71
CA ILE A 225 6.57 9.69 -9.11
C ILE A 225 5.53 9.98 -10.18
N GLU A 226 4.26 9.67 -9.90
CA GLU A 226 3.15 10.16 -10.72
C GLU A 226 2.91 11.65 -10.44
N GLU A 227 2.59 12.43 -11.47
CA GLU A 227 2.28 13.86 -11.31
C GLU A 227 1.13 14.10 -10.31
N ALA A 228 0.17 13.17 -10.21
CA ALA A 228 -0.93 13.24 -9.22
C ALA A 228 -0.44 13.27 -7.75
N VAL A 229 0.76 12.75 -7.46
CA VAL A 229 1.38 12.80 -6.14
C VAL A 229 1.61 14.23 -5.68
N LEU A 230 1.93 15.14 -6.60
CA LEU A 230 2.21 16.55 -6.30
C LEU A 230 0.97 17.31 -5.83
N TYR A 231 -0.21 16.80 -6.16
CA TYR A 231 -1.51 17.40 -5.84
C TYR A 231 -2.20 16.72 -4.65
N SER A 232 -1.63 15.63 -4.13
CA SER A 232 -2.23 14.87 -3.03
C SER A 232 -2.01 15.63 -1.70
N GLN A 233 -3.06 16.34 -1.26
CA GLN A 233 -3.03 17.17 -0.05
C GLN A 233 -3.07 16.29 1.21
N LEU A 234 -1.89 15.98 1.74
CA LEU A 234 -1.73 15.18 2.95
C LEU A 234 -1.53 16.03 4.21
N GLY A 235 -1.07 17.27 4.06
CA GLY A 235 -0.91 18.27 5.12
C GLY A 235 -1.60 19.58 4.78
N ASP A 236 -1.38 20.60 5.62
CA ASP A 236 -1.84 21.97 5.36
C ASP A 236 -1.08 22.63 4.19
N GLU A 237 -1.52 23.82 3.80
CA GLU A 237 -0.96 24.55 2.65
C GLU A 237 0.54 24.83 2.83
N ASP A 238 0.97 25.19 4.04
CA ASP A 238 2.37 25.47 4.37
C ASP A 238 3.24 24.20 4.25
N ALA A 239 2.76 23.07 4.78
CA ALA A 239 3.45 21.78 4.65
C ALA A 239 3.57 21.33 3.19
N MET A 240 2.51 21.56 2.39
CA MET A 240 2.53 21.24 0.96
C MET A 240 3.49 22.15 0.18
N ALA A 241 3.49 23.46 0.46
CA ALA A 241 4.44 24.39 -0.14
C ALA A 241 5.89 24.04 0.21
N ALA A 242 6.16 23.74 1.49
CA ALA A 242 7.46 23.29 1.96
C ALA A 242 7.88 21.96 1.30
N GLN A 243 6.95 21.03 1.11
CA GLN A 243 7.19 19.77 0.42
C GLN A 243 7.60 19.97 -1.05
N LEU A 244 6.89 20.83 -1.79
CA LEU A 244 7.22 21.14 -3.17
C LEU A 244 8.58 21.85 -3.27
N GLY A 245 8.85 22.80 -2.37
CA GLY A 245 10.16 23.45 -2.26
C GLY A 245 11.29 22.46 -1.98
N HIS A 246 11.05 21.48 -1.10
CA HIS A 246 12.02 20.43 -0.80
C HIS A 246 12.29 19.51 -1.98
N LEU A 247 11.29 19.20 -2.82
CA LEU A 247 11.52 18.42 -4.05
C LEU A 247 12.43 19.16 -5.04
N LEU A 248 12.29 20.48 -5.15
CA LEU A 248 13.15 21.30 -6.01
C LEU A 248 14.61 21.28 -5.53
N THR A 249 14.83 21.38 -4.22
CA THR A 249 16.19 21.37 -3.67
C THR A 249 16.81 19.98 -3.70
N ALA A 250 16.06 18.94 -3.32
CA ALA A 250 16.54 17.57 -3.33
C ALA A 250 16.80 17.06 -4.77
N GLY A 251 15.97 17.46 -5.74
CA GLY A 251 16.16 17.13 -7.15
C GLY A 251 17.39 17.77 -7.79
N ALA A 252 17.98 18.79 -7.16
CA ALA A 252 19.23 19.41 -7.60
C ALA A 252 20.49 18.69 -7.07
N LEU A 253 20.34 17.71 -6.17
CA LEU A 253 21.48 16.94 -5.64
C LEU A 253 22.03 15.98 -6.70
N PRO A 254 23.36 15.87 -6.86
CA PRO A 254 23.96 15.07 -7.93
C PRO A 254 23.69 13.57 -7.79
N GLN A 255 23.46 13.07 -6.57
CA GLN A 255 23.10 11.67 -6.32
C GLN A 255 21.60 11.36 -6.46
N VAL A 256 20.74 12.38 -6.67
CA VAL A 256 19.29 12.22 -6.76
C VAL A 256 18.83 12.43 -8.20
N SER A 257 18.14 11.43 -8.75
CA SER A 257 17.43 11.51 -10.01
C SER A 257 15.94 11.39 -9.73
N LEU A 258 15.21 12.51 -9.83
CA LEU A 258 13.76 12.57 -9.65
C LEU A 258 13.07 12.75 -11.01
N GLY A 259 12.27 11.75 -11.39
CA GLY A 259 11.39 11.81 -12.55
C GLY A 259 9.93 11.97 -12.14
N ILE A 260 9.17 12.70 -12.94
CA ILE A 260 7.71 12.84 -12.81
C ILE A 260 7.07 12.25 -14.07
N ILE A 261 6.13 11.33 -13.90
CA ILE A 261 5.30 10.82 -14.99
C ILE A 261 4.08 11.73 -15.13
N PRO A 262 3.90 12.43 -16.25
CA PRO A 262 2.75 13.30 -16.44
C PRO A 262 1.43 12.54 -16.46
N MET A 263 0.38 13.14 -15.91
CA MET A 263 -1.00 12.66 -16.00
C MET A 263 -1.47 12.54 -17.47
N SER A 264 -0.91 13.36 -18.34
CA SER A 264 -1.18 13.37 -19.79
C SER A 264 -0.54 12.23 -20.58
N THR A 265 0.23 11.35 -19.92
CA THR A 265 0.91 10.21 -20.56
C THR A 265 -0.10 9.22 -21.16
N ARG A 266 -0.26 9.25 -22.49
CA ARG A 266 -1.30 8.49 -23.23
C ARG A 266 -0.99 7.01 -23.45
N ALA A 267 0.29 6.63 -23.53
CA ALA A 267 0.71 5.28 -23.87
C ALA A 267 1.27 4.54 -22.64
N ARG A 268 0.38 4.03 -21.79
CA ARG A 268 0.76 3.14 -20.67
C ARG A 268 0.51 1.69 -21.09
N ARG A 269 1.59 0.92 -21.29
CA ARG A 269 1.48 -0.53 -21.54
C ARG A 269 1.23 -1.34 -20.28
N GLN A 270 1.53 -0.76 -19.12
CA GLN A 270 1.35 -1.37 -17.80
C GLN A 270 0.84 -0.32 -16.83
N TRP A 271 -0.17 -0.67 -16.03
CA TRP A 271 -0.57 0.12 -14.89
C TRP A 271 0.19 -0.36 -13.65
N PRO A 272 0.74 0.55 -12.84
CA PRO A 272 1.30 0.19 -11.57
C PRO A 272 0.17 -0.22 -10.64
N VAL A 273 0.20 -1.46 -10.19
CA VAL A 273 -0.77 -2.00 -9.22
C VAL A 273 -0.40 -1.57 -7.79
N GLU A 274 0.88 -1.32 -7.53
CA GLU A 274 1.45 -0.97 -6.22
C GLU A 274 2.69 -0.06 -6.36
N THR A 275 2.98 0.72 -5.32
CA THR A 275 4.28 1.41 -5.13
C THR A 275 5.36 0.34 -4.92
N PHE A 276 6.45 0.36 -5.70
CA PHE A 276 7.53 -0.61 -5.54
C PHE A 276 8.88 0.08 -5.26
N HIS A 277 9.63 -0.54 -4.35
CA HIS A 277 10.97 -0.10 -3.96
C HIS A 277 11.96 -1.22 -4.29
N ALA A 278 12.84 -1.00 -5.28
CA ALA A 278 13.93 -1.90 -5.61
C ALA A 278 15.25 -1.32 -5.07
N ARG A 279 16.07 -2.15 -4.42
CA ARG A 279 17.30 -1.71 -3.74
C ARG A 279 18.44 -2.68 -4.02
N VAL A 280 19.66 -2.16 -4.14
CA VAL A 280 20.88 -2.98 -4.29
C VAL A 280 21.73 -2.79 -3.04
N ARG A 281 22.03 -3.90 -2.36
CA ARG A 281 22.84 -3.91 -1.13
C ARG A 281 24.33 -3.81 -1.47
N ARG A 282 25.07 -3.11 -0.61
CA ARG A 282 26.53 -3.09 -0.64
C ARG A 282 27.06 -4.51 -0.43
N GLN A 283 27.78 -5.05 -1.43
CA GLN A 283 28.48 -6.33 -1.27
C GLN A 283 29.90 -6.07 -0.76
N PRO A 284 30.39 -6.85 0.22
CA PRO A 284 31.79 -6.79 0.61
C PRO A 284 32.65 -7.18 -0.60
N ARG A 285 33.49 -6.25 -1.06
CA ARG A 285 34.46 -6.52 -2.12
C ARG A 285 35.67 -7.23 -1.50
N VAL A 286 35.76 -8.55 -1.67
CA VAL A 286 37.01 -9.29 -1.51
C VAL A 286 37.54 -9.57 -2.92
N GLY A 287 38.67 -8.98 -3.30
CA GLY A 287 39.34 -9.30 -4.58
C GLY A 287 38.65 -8.78 -5.87
N GLY A 288 37.76 -7.78 -5.79
CA GLY A 288 37.25 -7.08 -6.98
C GLY A 288 36.14 -7.78 -7.77
N VAL A 289 35.59 -8.91 -7.28
CA VAL A 289 34.47 -9.61 -7.93
C VAL A 289 33.18 -9.46 -7.10
N PRO A 290 32.07 -8.93 -7.67
CA PRO A 290 30.78 -8.87 -6.98
C PRO A 290 30.15 -10.28 -6.84
N LEU A 291 29.71 -10.63 -5.63
CA LEU A 291 28.97 -11.87 -5.35
C LEU A 291 27.47 -11.64 -5.55
N CYS A 292 26.94 -11.92 -6.75
CA CYS A 292 25.51 -11.80 -7.07
C CYS A 292 24.61 -12.66 -6.15
N GLY A 293 24.04 -12.04 -5.12
CA GLY A 293 22.95 -12.59 -4.30
C GLY A 293 21.89 -11.51 -4.06
N GLY A 294 20.97 -11.34 -5.00
CA GLY A 294 19.86 -10.39 -4.88
C GLY A 294 18.74 -10.95 -4.01
N GLN A 295 18.63 -10.49 -2.77
CA GLN A 295 17.43 -10.71 -1.97
C GLN A 295 16.46 -9.54 -2.20
N HIS A 296 15.34 -9.84 -2.84
CA HIS A 296 14.23 -8.91 -3.02
C HIS A 296 13.44 -8.83 -1.70
N HIS A 297 13.55 -7.71 -1.00
CA HIS A 297 12.66 -7.39 0.11
C HIS A 297 11.53 -6.48 -0.42
N PRO A 298 10.27 -6.98 -0.51
CA PRO A 298 9.13 -6.11 -0.76
C PRO A 298 8.94 -5.23 0.49
N ALA A 299 9.26 -3.94 0.35
CA ALA A 299 8.92 -2.96 1.39
C ALA A 299 7.49 -2.48 1.13
N LEU A 300 6.60 -2.94 2.02
CA LEU A 300 5.23 -2.45 2.24
C LEU A 300 5.19 -0.98 2.69
#